data_AF-A0A101J2N1-F1
#
_entry.id   AF-A0A101J2N1-F1
#
_cell.length_a   1.000
_cell.length_b   1.000
_cell.length_c   1.000
_cell.angle_alpha   90.00
_cell.angle_beta   90.00
_cell.angle_gamma   90.00
#
_symmetry.space_group_name_H-M   'P 1'
#
loop_
_entity.id
_entity.type
_entity.pdbx_description
1 polymer ?
#
loop_
_entity_poly.entity_id
_entity_poly.type
_entity_poly.pdbx_seq_one_letter_code
_entity_poly.pdbx_strand_id
1 'polypeptide(L)'
;MFRFGNPEYLWLFAAMPLLLALYLYLSIRKRKDVEKMGSLSTLRMMMPELSLKRSYLKFWLIFAALCIGIFLVARPQFGTKVETVEKEGIELVIAIDVSNSMLARDLSP
;
A
#
# COMPACT_ATOMS: atom_id res chain seq x y z
N MET A 1 4.56 9.14 -12.66
CA MET A 1 3.48 9.88 -11.96
C MET A 1 2.83 8.93 -10.96
N PHE A 2 2.61 9.36 -9.72
CA PHE A 2 1.99 8.54 -8.68
C PHE A 2 0.46 8.63 -8.80
N ARG A 3 -0.23 7.49 -8.90
CA ARG A 3 -1.70 7.42 -8.92
C ARG A 3 -2.19 6.20 -8.15
N PHE A 4 -3.39 6.26 -7.61
CA PHE A 4 -4.07 5.09 -7.05
C PHE A 4 -4.97 4.46 -8.11
N GLY A 5 -4.98 3.13 -8.19
CA GLY A 5 -5.87 2.40 -9.10
C GLY A 5 -7.33 2.45 -8.63
N ASN A 6 -7.54 2.34 -7.31
CA ASN A 6 -8.86 2.31 -6.68
C ASN A 6 -8.90 3.32 -5.51
N PRO A 7 -8.94 4.63 -5.79
CA PRO A 7 -8.88 5.68 -4.76
C PRO A 7 -10.07 5.67 -3.80
N GLU A 8 -11.21 5.07 -4.17
CA GLU A 8 -12.42 4.99 -3.35
C GLU A 8 -12.19 4.27 -2.01
N TYR A 9 -11.26 3.32 -1.94
CA TYR A 9 -10.96 2.62 -0.69
C TYR A 9 -10.23 3.49 0.33
N LEU A 10 -9.64 4.62 -0.08
CA LEU A 10 -9.02 5.56 0.84
C LEU A 10 -10.04 6.20 1.79
N TRP A 11 -11.33 6.21 1.45
CA TRP A 11 -12.39 6.64 2.36
C TRP A 11 -12.48 5.79 3.63
N LEU A 12 -12.00 4.54 3.61
CA LEU A 12 -11.92 3.70 4.81
C LEU A 12 -11.00 4.29 5.89
N PHE A 13 -10.04 5.16 5.52
CA PHE A 13 -9.25 5.89 6.51
C PHE A 13 -10.09 6.82 7.38
N ALA A 14 -11.26 7.30 6.91
CA ALA A 14 -12.16 8.10 7.73
C ALA A 14 -12.72 7.32 8.93
N ALA A 15 -12.77 5.98 8.86
CA ALA A 15 -13.19 5.12 9.98
C ALA A 15 -12.07 4.88 11.01
N MET A 16 -10.80 5.11 10.66
CA MET A 16 -9.65 4.88 11.57
C MET A 16 -9.65 5.79 12.81
N PRO A 17 -9.92 7.11 12.70
CA PRO A 17 -10.06 7.97 13.88
C PRO A 17 -11.15 7.49 14.85
N LEU A 18 -12.27 6.99 14.32
CA LEU A 18 -13.37 6.46 15.13
C LEU A 18 -12.94 5.22 15.92
N LEU A 19 -12.24 4.28 15.26
CA LEU A 19 -11.68 3.09 15.92
C LEU A 19 -10.67 3.46 17.00
N LEU A 20 -9.80 4.43 16.72
CA LEU A 20 -8.82 4.92 17.70
C LEU A 20 -9.51 5.56 18.91
N ALA A 21 -10.50 6.42 18.68
CA ALA A 21 -11.28 7.06 19.74
C ALA A 21 -12.02 6.04 20.61
N LEU A 22 -12.65 5.03 19.99
CA LEU A 22 -13.33 3.95 20.69
C LEU A 22 -12.35 3.16 21.57
N TYR A 23 -11.17 2.81 21.03
CA TYR A 23 -10.13 2.12 21.80
C TYR A 23 -9.66 2.95 23.01
N LEU A 24 -9.40 4.25 22.81
CA LEU A 24 -8.99 5.14 23.89
C LEU A 24 -10.09 5.26 24.96
N TYR A 25 -11.34 5.45 24.55
CA TYR A 25 -12.49 5.52 25.46
C TYR A 25 -12.61 4.25 26.31
N LEU A 26 -12.56 3.07 25.68
CA LEU A 26 -12.63 1.78 26.37
C LEU A 26 -11.44 1.56 27.31
N SER A 27 -10.23 1.97 26.89
CA SER A 27 -9.02 1.85 27.71
C SER A 27 -9.07 2.74 28.95
N ILE A 28 -9.54 3.99 28.82
CA ILE A 28 -9.73 4.92 29.93
C ILE A 28 -10.81 4.39 30.88
N ARG A 29 -11.95 3.93 30.35
CA ARG A 29 -13.05 3.40 31.16
C ARG A 29 -12.62 2.15 31.93
N LYS A 30 -11.92 1.23 31.27
CA LYS A 30 -11.35 0.02 31.92
C LYS A 30 -10.43 0.40 33.07
N ARG A 31 -9.60 1.43 32.91
CA ARG A 31 -8.71 1.89 33.99
C ARG A 31 -9.49 2.46 35.18
N LYS A 32 -10.52 3.26 34.93
CA LYS A 32 -11.42 3.80 35.97
C LYS A 32 -12.19 2.71 36.72
N ASP A 33 -12.65 1.68 36.02
CA ASP A 33 -13.40 0.57 36.62
C ASP A 33 -12.49 -0.31 37.49
N VAL A 34 -11.24 -0.53 37.05
CA VAL A 34 -10.21 -1.22 37.84
C VAL A 34 -9.84 -0.42 39.09
N GLU A 35 -9.71 0.90 39.00
CA GLU A 35 -9.44 1.77 40.17
C GLU A 35 -10.59 1.77 41.19
N LYS A 36 -11.84 1.52 40.77
CA LYS A 36 -13.00 1.39 41.66
C LYS A 36 -13.12 0.02 42.35
N MET A 37 -12.54 -1.03 41.76
CA MET A 37 -12.64 -2.41 42.27
C MET A 37 -11.64 -2.72 43.40
N GLY A 38 -10.64 -1.87 43.64
CA GLY A 38 -9.68 -2.02 44.73
C GLY A 38 -8.30 -1.44 44.41
N SER A 39 -7.40 -1.43 45.39
CA SER A 39 -6.03 -0.93 45.20
C SER A 39 -5.32 -1.68 44.06
N LEU A 40 -4.67 -0.92 43.17
CA LEU A 40 -3.89 -1.42 42.02
C LEU A 40 -2.89 -2.53 42.36
N SER A 41 -2.44 -2.60 43.61
CA SER A 41 -1.55 -3.63 44.15
C SER A 41 -2.23 -5.00 44.30
N THR A 42 -3.45 -5.06 44.83
CA THR A 42 -4.18 -6.32 45.04
C THR A 42 -4.66 -6.92 43.71
N LEU A 43 -5.08 -6.07 42.76
CA LEU A 43 -5.47 -6.49 41.41
C LEU A 43 -4.30 -7.02 40.57
N ARG A 44 -3.09 -6.46 40.71
CA ARG A 44 -1.87 -7.01 40.10
C ARG A 44 -1.52 -8.40 40.63
N MET A 45 -1.85 -8.66 41.89
CA MET A 45 -1.61 -9.95 42.55
C MET A 45 -2.61 -11.02 42.11
N MET A 46 -3.87 -10.63 41.86
CA MET A 46 -4.93 -11.53 41.37
C MET A 46 -4.91 -11.74 39.84
N MET A 47 -4.37 -10.79 39.08
CA MET A 47 -4.29 -10.85 37.61
C MET A 47 -2.89 -10.47 37.08
N PRO A 48 -1.86 -11.31 37.33
CA PRO A 48 -0.49 -11.06 36.90
C PRO A 48 -0.33 -10.97 35.37
N GLU A 49 -1.29 -11.49 34.60
CA GLU A 49 -1.26 -11.51 33.13
C GLU A 49 -1.77 -10.24 32.44
N LEU A 50 -2.35 -9.27 33.19
CA LEU A 50 -2.79 -7.98 32.65
C LEU A 50 -1.59 -7.08 32.31
N SER A 51 -0.81 -7.48 31.31
CA SER A 51 0.23 -6.64 30.73
C SER A 51 -0.41 -5.61 29.81
N LEU A 52 -0.62 -4.40 30.35
CA LEU A 52 -1.05 -3.23 29.58
C LEU A 52 -0.16 -3.04 28.34
N LYS A 53 1.15 -3.20 28.48
CA LYS A 53 2.12 -3.09 27.37
C LYS A 53 1.80 -4.06 26.22
N ARG A 54 1.49 -5.33 26.52
CA ARG A 54 1.11 -6.31 25.49
C ARG A 54 -0.20 -5.94 24.80
N SER A 55 -1.19 -5.43 25.54
CA SER A 55 -2.46 -4.97 24.98
C SER A 55 -2.29 -3.80 24.03
N TYR A 56 -1.50 -2.78 24.44
CA TYR A 56 -1.18 -1.64 23.58
C TYR A 56 -0.40 -2.05 22.34
N LEU A 57 0.60 -2.92 22.47
CA LEU A 57 1.38 -3.41 21.34
C LEU A 57 0.49 -4.17 20.34
N LYS A 58 -0.36 -5.09 20.82
CA LYS A 58 -1.32 -5.81 19.98
C LYS A 58 -2.26 -4.85 19.23
N PHE A 59 -2.80 -3.84 19.91
CA PHE A 59 -3.67 -2.84 19.28
C PHE A 59 -2.93 -2.10 18.16
N TRP A 60 -1.75 -1.55 18.43
CA TRP A 60 -0.99 -0.79 17.43
C TRP A 60 -0.54 -1.64 16.25
N LEU A 61 -0.19 -2.91 16.47
CA LEU A 61 0.12 -3.84 15.38
C LEU A 61 -1.09 -4.09 14.47
N ILE A 62 -2.27 -4.35 15.05
CA ILE A 62 -3.50 -4.56 14.28
C ILE A 62 -3.91 -3.27 13.56
N PHE A 63 -3.81 -2.12 14.22
CA PHE A 63 -4.14 -0.82 13.64
C PHE A 63 -3.22 -0.48 12.46
N ALA A 64 -1.91 -0.68 12.62
CA ALA A 64 -0.96 -0.49 11.52
C ALA A 64 -1.22 -1.46 10.36
N ALA A 65 -1.51 -2.73 10.65
CA ALA A 65 -1.86 -3.72 9.63
C ALA A 65 -3.11 -3.31 8.85
N LEU A 66 -4.14 -2.77 9.51
CA LEU A 66 -5.34 -2.23 8.86
C LEU A 66 -5.02 -1.05 7.95
N CYS A 67 -4.23 -0.08 8.43
CA CYS A 67 -3.81 1.07 7.63
C CYS A 67 -3.03 0.64 6.37
N ILE A 68 -2.09 -0.30 6.52
CA ILE A 68 -1.33 -0.86 5.40
C ILE A 68 -2.26 -1.61 4.44
N GLY A 69 -3.20 -2.39 4.98
CA GLY A 69 -4.20 -3.11 4.18
C GLY A 69 -5.04 -2.17 3.33
N ILE A 70 -5.56 -1.07 3.90
CA ILE A 70 -6.32 -0.06 3.15
C ILE A 70 -5.45 0.56 2.05
N PHE A 71 -4.21 0.91 2.37
CA PHE A 71 -3.27 1.46 1.39
C PHE A 71 -2.98 0.50 0.24
N LEU A 72 -2.79 -0.79 0.53
CA LEU A 72 -2.57 -1.83 -0.48
C LEU A 72 -3.78 -2.02 -1.40
N VAL A 73 -4.99 -2.05 -0.82
CA VAL A 73 -6.24 -2.19 -1.59
C VAL A 73 -6.50 -0.99 -2.49
N ALA A 74 -6.05 0.21 -2.11
CA ALA A 74 -6.10 1.40 -2.96
C ALA A 74 -5.19 1.30 -4.21
N ARG A 75 -4.30 0.29 -4.27
CA ARG A 75 -3.38 -0.02 -5.38
C ARG A 75 -2.53 1.21 -5.78
N PRO A 76 -1.54 1.62 -4.96
CA PRO A 76 -0.59 2.65 -5.34
C PRO A 76 0.19 2.21 -6.58
N GLN A 77 0.12 3.01 -7.64
CA GLN A 77 0.80 2.78 -8.90
C GLN A 77 1.85 3.87 -9.12
N PHE A 78 3.08 3.44 -9.35
CA PHE A 78 4.16 4.28 -9.82
C PHE A 78 4.23 4.12 -11.34
N GLY A 79 3.59 5.03 -12.07
CA GLY A 79 3.58 4.99 -13.53
C GLY A 79 4.87 5.54 -14.13
N THR A 80 5.37 4.86 -15.16
CA THR A 80 6.34 5.41 -16.11
C THR A 80 5.63 6.42 -17.01
N LYS A 81 6.30 7.53 -17.31
CA LYS A 81 5.82 8.47 -18.32
C LYS A 81 5.93 7.72 -19.65
N VAL A 82 4.79 7.37 -20.25
CA VAL A 82 4.80 6.90 -21.63
C VAL A 82 5.16 8.16 -22.41
N GLU A 83 6.42 8.29 -22.83
CA GLU A 83 6.70 9.20 -23.94
C GLU A 83 5.86 8.67 -25.09
N THR A 84 4.80 9.40 -25.40
CA THR A 84 4.12 9.30 -26.67
C THR A 84 5.14 9.78 -27.69
N VAL A 85 6.03 8.89 -28.10
CA VAL A 85 6.74 9.03 -29.36
C VAL A 85 5.61 9.07 -30.37
N GLU A 86 5.31 10.26 -30.88
CA GLU A 86 4.45 10.38 -32.04
C GLU A 86 5.10 9.50 -33.10
N LYS A 87 4.43 8.39 -33.41
CA LYS A 87 4.84 7.53 -34.51
C LYS A 87 4.53 8.32 -35.78
N GLU A 88 5.43 9.23 -36.14
CA GLU A 88 5.47 9.74 -37.51
C GLU A 88 5.62 8.53 -38.41
N GLY A 89 4.69 8.38 -39.37
CA GLY A 89 4.73 7.30 -40.33
C GLY A 89 6.08 7.34 -41.04
N ILE A 90 6.84 6.26 -40.95
CA ILE A 90 8.13 6.18 -41.61
C ILE A 90 7.84 5.90 -43.09
N GLU A 91 8.08 6.86 -43.98
CA GLU A 91 8.06 6.62 -45.42
C GLU A 91 9.33 5.85 -45.81
N LEU A 92 9.18 4.54 -45.99
CA LEU A 92 10.27 3.67 -46.41
C LEU A 92 10.38 3.68 -47.94
N VAL A 93 11.40 4.36 -48.46
CA VAL A 93 11.77 4.28 -49.88
C VAL A 93 12.88 3.25 -50.03
N ILE A 94 12.58 2.15 -50.72
CA ILE A 94 13.55 1.11 -51.05
C ILE A 94 14.10 1.40 -52.46
N ALA A 95 15.33 1.87 -52.54
CA ALA A 95 16.06 1.98 -53.80
C ALA A 95 16.88 0.70 -54.00
N ILE A 96 16.58 -0.04 -55.05
CA ILE A 96 17.32 -1.25 -55.45
C ILE A 96 18.15 -0.88 -56.69
N ASP A 97 19.47 -1.01 -56.59
CA ASP A 97 20.34 -0.88 -57.74
C ASP A 97 20.14 -2.08 -58.69
N VAL A 98 19.99 -1.80 -59.98
CA VAL A 98 19.81 -2.79 -61.06
C VAL A 98 20.95 -2.70 -62.08
N SER A 99 22.09 -2.15 -61.68
CA SER A 99 23.31 -2.07 -62.50
C SER A 99 23.85 -3.46 -62.85
N ASN A 100 24.61 -3.56 -63.95
CA ASN A 100 25.22 -4.83 -64.41
C ASN A 100 26.14 -5.48 -63.35
N SER A 101 26.67 -4.70 -62.41
CA SER A 101 27.43 -5.23 -61.25
C SER A 101 26.57 -6.06 -60.30
N MET A 102 25.26 -5.85 -60.27
CA MET A 102 24.33 -6.61 -59.41
C MET A 102 24.04 -8.02 -59.94
N LEU A 103 24.52 -8.36 -61.15
CA LEU A 103 24.48 -9.72 -61.71
C LEU A 103 25.63 -10.63 -61.21
N ALA A 104 26.49 -10.12 -60.32
CA ALA A 104 27.56 -10.90 -59.70
C ALA A 104 26.97 -12.08 -58.90
N ARG A 105 27.52 -13.27 -59.11
CA ARG A 105 27.04 -14.53 -58.49
C ARG A 105 27.81 -14.86 -57.21
N ASP A 106 28.25 -13.85 -56.48
CA ASP A 106 29.08 -14.01 -55.29
C ASP A 106 28.32 -14.64 -54.11
N LEU A 107 26.99 -14.73 -54.23
CA LEU A 107 26.10 -15.40 -53.29
C LEU A 107 25.19 -16.38 -54.05
N SER A 108 25.16 -17.63 -53.60
CA SER A 108 24.16 -18.62 -54.00
C SER A 108 22.86 -18.44 -53.19
N PRO A 109 21.69 -18.72 -53.80
CA PRO A 109 20.38 -18.52 -53.17
C PRO A 109 20.17 -19.40 -51.93
#